data_AF-A0A9P7YUC4-F1
#
_entry.id   AF-A0A9P7YUC4-F1
#
_cell.length_a   1.000
_cell.length_b   1.000
_cell.length_c   1.000
_cell.angle_alpha   90.00
_cell.angle_beta   90.00
_cell.angle_gamma   90.00
#
_symmetry.space_group_name_H-M   'P 1'
#
loop_
_entity.id
_entity.type
_entity.pdbx_description
1 polymer ?
#
loop_
_entity_poly.entity_id
_entity_poly.type
_entity_poly.pdbx_seq_one_letter_code
_entity_poly.pdbx_strand_id
1 'polypeptide(L)'
;MFFVEFNAFALIYTIKPSDLTISFGPLHLAKQSSAGGIHRVAGILIAELPGMKSTGTQPHEPFIAELIALKELFETAYFSQLLDNVTNSAEGYEVEDKDYVVKTLRAVLNQEQLHALAANDALSTASKQTVEPCEYKFPVDNFDDAIALARTFTEVVLGVLPLAQTTFAEDGGEEIGLVQVVGSIIAQEGEQTGYYRYLQKKVASSAPFLTGGAPQFAFTAMRLG
;
A
#
# COMPACT_ATOMS: atom_id res chain seq x y z
N MET A 1 14.66 -33.98 -2.70
CA MET A 1 13.82 -32.84 -3.13
C MET A 1 13.29 -32.21 -1.85
N PHE A 2 14.02 -31.22 -1.32
CA PHE A 2 13.75 -30.63 0.00
C PHE A 2 12.88 -29.39 -0.18
N PHE A 3 11.70 -29.40 0.45
CA PHE A 3 10.88 -28.22 0.70
C PHE A 3 11.39 -27.56 1.98
N VAL A 4 11.76 -26.29 1.90
CA VAL A 4 12.03 -25.34 3.01
C VAL A 4 11.65 -23.98 2.38
N GLU A 5 10.70 -23.17 2.82
CA GLU A 5 10.25 -22.82 4.16
C GLU A 5 8.85 -22.18 4.03
N PHE A 6 7.84 -22.69 4.75
CA PHE A 6 6.61 -21.96 5.07
C PHE A 6 6.63 -21.78 6.58
N ASN A 7 7.12 -20.63 7.05
CA ASN A 7 7.00 -20.20 8.44
C ASN A 7 6.57 -18.73 8.47
N ALA A 8 5.33 -18.50 8.09
CA ALA A 8 4.59 -17.31 8.47
C ALA A 8 3.70 -17.67 9.66
N PHE A 9 4.29 -18.07 10.79
CA PHE A 9 3.56 -18.23 12.05
C PHE A 9 4.46 -17.94 13.25
N ALA A 10 3.93 -17.09 14.14
CA ALA A 10 4.42 -16.75 15.48
C ALA A 10 5.66 -15.85 15.57
N LEU A 11 5.42 -14.53 15.59
CA LEU A 11 6.18 -13.64 16.46
C LEU A 11 5.26 -12.53 17.03
N ILE A 12 4.45 -12.92 18.02
CA ILE A 12 3.90 -11.97 18.99
C ILE A 12 5.01 -11.79 20.03
N TYR A 13 5.72 -10.65 20.02
CA TYR A 13 6.52 -10.22 21.17
C TYR A 13 6.08 -8.85 21.66
N THR A 14 5.65 -8.87 22.91
CA THR A 14 5.52 -7.81 23.91
C THR A 14 6.49 -6.64 23.74
N ILE A 15 5.98 -5.45 23.45
CA ILE A 15 6.70 -4.18 23.64
C ILE A 15 6.17 -3.53 24.92
N LYS A 16 7.08 -3.19 25.86
CA LYS A 16 6.73 -2.48 27.10
C LYS A 16 6.50 -0.98 26.84
N PRO A 17 5.63 -0.30 27.60
CA PRO A 17 5.06 0.99 27.20
C PRO A 17 5.93 2.23 27.49
N SER A 18 7.24 2.12 27.74
CA SER A 18 8.00 3.22 28.36
C SER A 18 9.16 3.83 27.57
N ASP A 19 9.58 3.30 26.42
CA ASP A 19 10.75 3.84 25.73
C ASP A 19 10.41 4.28 24.29
N LEU A 20 10.69 5.56 24.00
CA LEU A 20 10.43 6.34 22.78
C LEU A 20 9.01 6.91 22.61
N THR A 21 8.75 8.01 23.32
CA THR A 21 7.97 9.12 22.77
C THR A 21 8.82 9.91 21.78
N ILE A 22 8.69 9.64 20.49
CA ILE A 22 8.97 10.66 19.47
C ILE A 22 7.62 11.34 19.18
N SER A 23 7.47 12.55 19.71
CA SER A 23 6.35 13.43 19.38
C SER A 23 6.66 14.09 18.04
N PHE A 24 6.00 13.65 16.98
CA PHE A 24 5.91 14.46 15.77
C PHE A 24 4.77 15.46 15.96
N GLY A 25 5.06 16.75 15.72
CA GLY A 25 4.03 17.78 15.64
C GLY A 25 3.02 17.48 14.52
N PRO A 26 1.93 18.27 14.42
CA PRO A 26 0.87 18.02 13.45
C PRO A 26 1.47 17.79 12.08
N LEU A 27 1.06 16.69 11.44
CA LEU A 27 1.37 16.35 10.05
C LEU A 27 1.23 17.64 9.23
N HIS A 28 2.34 18.31 8.94
CA HIS A 28 2.38 19.23 7.83
C HIS A 28 2.36 18.28 6.64
N LEU A 29 1.14 17.91 6.21
CA LEU A 29 0.86 17.83 4.79
C LEU A 29 1.42 19.14 4.25
N ALA A 30 2.66 19.07 3.76
CA ALA A 30 3.24 20.18 3.03
C ALA A 30 2.15 20.55 2.06
N LYS A 31 1.66 21.78 2.19
CA LYS A 31 0.71 22.37 1.26
C LYS A 31 1.47 22.43 -0.06
N GLN A 32 1.56 21.30 -0.76
CA GLN A 32 2.15 21.21 -2.06
C GLN A 32 1.27 22.11 -2.90
N SER A 33 1.82 23.25 -3.30
CA SER A 33 1.18 24.23 -4.17
C SER A 33 0.86 23.67 -5.57
N SER A 34 1.01 22.35 -5.76
CA SER A 34 0.59 21.55 -6.92
C SER A 34 -0.63 20.67 -6.66
N ALA A 35 -1.27 20.72 -5.49
CA ALA A 35 -2.48 19.92 -5.19
C ALA A 35 -3.57 20.11 -6.27
N GLY A 36 -3.71 21.33 -6.83
CA GLY A 36 -4.63 21.59 -7.94
C GLY A 36 -4.24 20.99 -9.30
N GLY A 37 -2.99 20.56 -9.48
CA GLY A 37 -2.50 19.88 -10.67
C GLY A 37 -2.61 18.36 -10.56
N ILE A 38 -2.26 17.79 -9.40
CA ILE A 38 -2.33 16.33 -9.14
C ILE A 38 -3.79 15.87 -9.01
N HIS A 39 -4.65 16.60 -8.29
CA HIS A 39 -6.10 16.33 -8.29
C HIS A 39 -6.73 16.45 -9.68
N ARG A 40 -6.16 17.29 -10.55
CA ARG A 40 -6.68 17.51 -11.91
C ARG A 40 -6.19 16.45 -12.88
N VAL A 41 -4.94 15.97 -12.77
CA VAL A 41 -4.42 14.85 -13.57
C VAL A 41 -5.01 13.52 -13.11
N ALA A 42 -5.10 13.28 -11.80
CA ALA A 42 -5.82 12.13 -11.24
C ALA A 42 -7.30 12.20 -11.59
N GLY A 43 -7.95 13.36 -11.43
CA GLY A 43 -9.33 13.57 -11.84
C GLY A 43 -9.57 13.47 -13.35
N ILE A 44 -8.58 13.78 -14.20
CA ILE A 44 -8.66 13.57 -15.66
C ILE A 44 -8.48 12.08 -15.99
N LEU A 45 -7.51 11.38 -15.38
CA LEU A 45 -7.35 9.93 -15.53
C LEU A 45 -8.60 9.17 -15.03
N ILE A 46 -9.18 9.61 -13.91
CA ILE A 46 -10.38 9.05 -13.29
C ILE A 46 -11.64 9.41 -14.10
N ALA A 47 -11.73 10.62 -14.68
CA ALA A 47 -12.86 11.02 -15.52
C ALA A 47 -12.83 10.41 -16.94
N GLU A 48 -11.67 9.95 -17.42
CA GLU A 48 -11.52 9.25 -18.70
C GLU A 48 -11.76 7.74 -18.60
N LEU A 49 -11.90 7.19 -17.38
CA LEU A 49 -12.29 5.80 -17.15
C LEU A 49 -13.83 5.70 -17.06
N PRO A 50 -14.52 5.17 -18.08
CA PRO A 50 -15.96 4.98 -17.99
C PRO A 50 -16.29 3.94 -16.92
N GLY A 51 -17.06 4.33 -15.89
CA GLY A 51 -17.77 3.37 -15.02
C GLY A 51 -17.25 3.19 -13.59
N MET A 52 -16.77 4.22 -12.92
CA MET A 52 -16.39 4.15 -11.50
C MET A 52 -17.59 4.25 -10.53
N LYS A 53 -18.74 3.65 -10.88
CA LYS A 53 -19.89 3.55 -9.98
C LYS A 53 -19.85 2.20 -9.28
N SER A 54 -19.49 2.19 -8.00
CA SER A 54 -19.81 1.06 -7.14
C SER A 54 -21.26 1.15 -6.68
N THR A 55 -21.96 0.02 -6.73
CA THR A 55 -23.38 -0.07 -6.37
C THR A 55 -23.55 -0.50 -4.92
N GLY A 56 -22.49 -1.05 -4.30
CA GLY A 56 -22.49 -1.48 -2.91
C GLY A 56 -23.56 -2.53 -2.62
N THR A 57 -23.97 -3.29 -3.63
CA THR A 57 -25.06 -4.27 -3.57
C THR A 57 -24.58 -5.61 -3.04
N GLN A 58 -23.28 -5.89 -3.07
CA GLN A 58 -22.68 -7.12 -2.55
C GLN A 58 -22.18 -6.98 -1.09
N PRO A 59 -22.36 -8.01 -0.24
CA PRO A 59 -22.00 -7.93 1.17
C PRO A 59 -20.49 -7.83 1.43
N HIS A 60 -19.63 -8.13 0.45
CA HIS A 60 -18.17 -8.14 0.59
C HIS A 60 -17.47 -6.96 -0.11
N GLU A 61 -18.13 -6.32 -1.06
CA GLU A 61 -17.55 -5.28 -1.92
C GLU A 61 -17.17 -4.00 -1.14
N PRO A 62 -18.02 -3.45 -0.24
CA PRO A 62 -17.61 -2.30 0.59
C PRO A 62 -16.39 -2.60 1.46
N PHE A 63 -16.30 -3.82 2.02
CA PHE A 63 -15.17 -4.23 2.84
C PHE A 63 -13.87 -4.34 2.04
N ILE A 64 -13.92 -4.82 0.80
CA ILE A 64 -12.75 -4.91 -0.09
C ILE A 64 -12.29 -3.51 -0.52
N ALA A 65 -13.21 -2.60 -0.86
CA ALA A 65 -12.86 -1.22 -1.19
C ALA A 65 -12.25 -0.47 0.01
N GLU A 66 -12.80 -0.66 1.21
CA GLU A 66 -12.23 -0.14 2.46
C GLU A 66 -10.83 -0.71 2.75
N LEU A 67 -10.61 -2.01 2.51
CA LEU A 67 -9.30 -2.65 2.65
C LEU A 67 -8.26 -2.02 1.72
N ILE A 68 -8.61 -1.82 0.44
CA ILE A 68 -7.70 -1.20 -0.52
C ILE A 68 -7.37 0.22 -0.05
N ALA A 69 -8.38 1.06 0.23
CA ALA A 69 -8.16 2.43 0.70
C ALA A 69 -7.31 2.51 1.98
N LEU A 70 -7.52 1.60 2.94
CA LEU A 70 -6.69 1.50 4.14
C LEU A 70 -5.22 1.19 3.80
N LYS A 71 -4.98 0.22 2.93
CA LYS A 71 -3.64 -0.17 2.50
C LYS A 71 -2.94 1.00 1.80
N GLU A 72 -3.58 1.68 0.86
CA GLU A 72 -2.94 2.78 0.13
C GLU A 72 -2.55 3.95 1.05
N LEU A 73 -3.36 4.23 2.08
CA LEU A 73 -3.04 5.23 3.10
C LEU A 73 -1.90 4.81 4.02
N PHE A 74 -1.87 3.53 4.42
CA PHE A 74 -0.78 2.94 5.18
C PHE A 74 0.54 3.07 4.41
N GLU A 75 0.55 2.68 3.14
CA GLU A 75 1.75 2.73 2.29
C GLU A 75 2.20 4.16 2.02
N THR A 76 1.25 5.08 1.78
CA THR A 76 1.57 6.51 1.68
C THR A 76 2.30 7.03 2.92
N ALA A 77 1.82 6.68 4.12
CA ALA A 77 2.47 7.08 5.36
C ALA A 77 3.85 6.41 5.52
N TYR A 78 3.93 5.11 5.22
CA TYR A 78 5.15 4.32 5.31
C TYR A 78 6.26 4.86 4.41
N PHE A 79 5.97 5.01 3.11
CA PHE A 79 6.94 5.48 2.13
C PHE A 79 7.27 6.95 2.30
N SER A 80 6.37 7.77 2.87
CA SER A 80 6.72 9.12 3.28
C SER A 80 7.80 9.11 4.36
N GLN A 81 7.66 8.29 5.42
CA GLN A 81 8.67 8.20 6.49
C GLN A 81 9.98 7.61 5.97
N LEU A 82 9.93 6.52 5.20
CA LEU A 82 11.12 5.88 4.64
C LEU A 82 11.89 6.83 3.70
N LEU A 83 11.18 7.54 2.82
CA LEU A 83 11.79 8.54 1.94
C LEU A 83 12.49 9.63 2.74
N ASP A 84 11.87 10.12 3.81
CA ASP A 84 12.45 11.19 4.65
C ASP A 84 13.72 10.69 5.38
N ASN A 85 13.68 9.49 5.95
CA ASN A 85 14.83 8.89 6.63
C ASN A 85 16.02 8.70 5.69
N VAL A 86 15.79 8.14 4.49
CA VAL A 86 16.85 7.96 3.49
C VAL A 86 17.35 9.30 2.96
N THR A 87 16.45 10.24 2.67
CA THR A 87 16.81 11.58 2.17
C THR A 87 17.70 12.33 3.15
N ASN A 88 17.41 12.21 4.44
CA ASN A 88 18.17 12.89 5.50
C ASN A 88 19.37 12.08 6.00
N SER A 89 19.60 10.87 5.49
CA SER A 89 20.62 9.95 6.03
C SER A 89 20.49 9.81 7.54
N ALA A 90 19.28 9.53 8.01
CA ALA A 90 19.06 9.15 9.41
C ALA A 90 19.94 7.94 9.76
N GLU A 91 20.36 7.84 11.01
CA GLU A 91 21.17 6.70 11.49
C GLU A 91 20.47 5.38 11.16
N GLY A 92 21.20 4.47 10.49
CA GLY A 92 20.66 3.18 10.03
C GLY A 92 20.01 3.21 8.64
N TYR A 93 19.84 4.39 8.04
CA TYR A 93 19.23 4.59 6.72
C TYR A 93 20.22 5.06 5.64
N GLU A 94 21.52 4.93 5.90
CA GLU A 94 22.57 5.19 4.93
C GLU A 94 22.61 4.09 3.86
N VAL A 95 22.67 4.50 2.59
CA VAL A 95 22.67 3.60 1.42
C VAL A 95 23.72 4.04 0.40
N GLU A 96 24.29 3.09 -0.35
CA GLU A 96 25.38 3.37 -1.30
C GLU A 96 24.92 4.24 -2.49
N ASP A 97 23.78 3.92 -3.12
CA ASP A 97 23.22 4.67 -4.26
C ASP A 97 22.02 5.52 -3.84
N LYS A 98 22.27 6.47 -2.93
CA LYS A 98 21.24 7.31 -2.31
C LYS A 98 20.37 8.03 -3.32
N ASP A 99 20.94 8.59 -4.38
CA ASP A 99 20.18 9.34 -5.39
C ASP A 99 19.17 8.45 -6.13
N TYR A 100 19.59 7.24 -6.50
CA TYR A 100 18.70 6.27 -7.13
C TYR A 100 17.61 5.78 -6.17
N VAL A 101 17.98 5.47 -4.91
CA VAL A 101 17.02 5.01 -3.90
C VAL A 101 15.98 6.10 -3.60
N VAL A 102 16.41 7.35 -3.40
CA VAL A 102 15.50 8.49 -3.17
C VAL A 102 14.58 8.70 -4.37
N LYS A 103 15.09 8.61 -5.60
CA LYS A 103 14.27 8.74 -6.81
C LYS A 103 13.23 7.62 -6.90
N THR A 104 13.62 6.39 -6.58
CA THR A 104 12.73 5.22 -6.60
C THR A 104 11.65 5.33 -5.53
N LEU A 105 12.02 5.61 -4.27
CA LEU A 105 11.07 5.80 -3.17
C LEU A 105 10.09 6.95 -3.41
N ARG A 106 10.56 8.03 -4.05
CA ARG A 106 9.69 9.13 -4.46
C ARG A 106 8.69 8.72 -5.54
N ALA A 107 9.09 7.89 -6.49
CA ALA A 107 8.17 7.36 -7.50
C ALA A 107 7.10 6.47 -6.86
N VAL A 108 7.51 5.57 -5.95
CA VAL A 108 6.58 4.73 -5.17
C VAL A 108 5.59 5.58 -4.38
N LEU A 109 6.07 6.53 -3.59
CA LEU A 109 5.19 7.41 -2.79
C LEU A 109 4.18 8.16 -3.67
N ASN A 110 4.60 8.63 -4.84
CA ASN A 110 3.68 9.29 -5.77
C ASN A 110 2.61 8.33 -6.32
N GLN A 111 2.94 7.05 -6.54
CA GLN A 111 1.98 6.02 -6.95
C GLN A 111 0.98 5.75 -5.84
N GLU A 112 1.44 5.51 -4.61
CA GLU A 112 0.54 5.19 -3.49
C GLU A 112 -0.40 6.35 -3.14
N GLN A 113 0.05 7.59 -3.31
CA GLN A 113 -0.83 8.75 -3.17
C GLN A 113 -1.95 8.79 -4.21
N LEU A 114 -1.66 8.37 -5.46
CA LEU A 114 -2.67 8.27 -6.51
C LEU A 114 -3.59 7.06 -6.27
N HIS A 115 -3.07 5.94 -5.78
CA HIS A 115 -3.88 4.79 -5.42
C HIS A 115 -4.84 5.13 -4.28
N ALA A 116 -4.36 5.81 -3.23
CA ALA A 116 -5.18 6.22 -2.11
C ALA A 116 -6.32 7.15 -2.54
N LEU A 117 -6.03 8.10 -3.44
CA LEU A 117 -7.05 8.96 -4.02
C LEU A 117 -8.07 8.16 -4.82
N ALA A 118 -7.63 7.28 -5.72
CA ALA A 118 -8.52 6.46 -6.54
C ALA A 118 -9.42 5.53 -5.70
N ALA A 119 -8.85 4.91 -4.66
CA ALA A 119 -9.58 4.01 -3.76
C ALA A 119 -10.64 4.76 -2.94
N ASN A 120 -10.31 5.93 -2.39
CA ASN A 120 -11.27 6.75 -1.66
C ASN A 120 -12.32 7.39 -2.59
N ASP A 121 -11.95 7.78 -3.82
CA ASP A 121 -12.92 8.28 -4.80
C ASP A 121 -13.92 7.20 -5.20
N ALA A 122 -13.50 5.92 -5.27
CA ALA A 122 -14.39 4.80 -5.50
C ALA A 122 -15.42 4.64 -4.36
N LEU A 123 -14.97 4.68 -3.10
CA LEU A 123 -15.85 4.66 -1.92
C LEU A 123 -16.84 5.84 -1.92
N SER A 124 -16.34 7.04 -2.19
CA SER A 124 -17.14 8.27 -2.23
C SER A 124 -18.22 8.20 -3.32
N THR A 125 -17.87 7.74 -4.52
CA THR A 125 -18.81 7.61 -5.65
C THR A 125 -19.90 6.56 -5.36
N ALA A 126 -19.56 5.55 -4.57
CA ALA A 126 -20.49 4.55 -4.05
C ALA A 126 -21.35 5.03 -2.86
N SER A 127 -21.24 6.31 -2.48
CA SER A 127 -21.87 6.87 -1.27
C SER A 127 -21.50 6.12 0.01
N LYS A 128 -20.29 5.55 0.05
CA LYS A 128 -19.70 4.93 1.25
C LYS A 128 -18.80 5.93 1.97
N GLN A 129 -18.51 5.65 3.23
CA GLN A 129 -17.57 6.45 4.00
C GLN A 129 -16.15 6.20 3.48
N THR A 130 -15.40 7.28 3.22
CA THR A 130 -13.98 7.22 2.86
C THR A 130 -13.14 6.82 4.07
N VAL A 131 -12.00 6.19 3.81
CA VAL A 131 -11.02 5.90 4.85
C VAL A 131 -10.18 7.15 5.10
N GLU A 132 -10.07 7.55 6.36
CA GLU A 132 -9.27 8.70 6.77
C GLU A 132 -7.82 8.28 7.09
N PRO A 133 -6.83 9.17 6.88
CA PRO A 133 -5.46 8.93 7.30
C PRO A 133 -5.37 8.63 8.81
N CYS A 134 -4.48 7.70 9.18
CA CYS A 134 -4.20 7.35 10.57
C CYS A 134 -2.74 7.70 10.93
N GLU A 135 -2.45 7.79 12.23
CA GLU A 135 -1.07 7.78 12.71
C GLU A 135 -0.58 6.33 12.84
N TYR A 136 0.58 6.05 12.25
CA TYR A 136 1.19 4.72 12.23
C TYR A 136 2.52 4.71 12.98
N LYS A 137 2.88 3.57 13.56
CA LYS A 137 4.18 3.36 14.21
C LYS A 137 4.87 2.14 13.62
N PHE A 138 5.78 2.40 12.69
CA PHE A 138 6.49 1.32 12.03
C PHE A 138 7.66 0.81 12.89
N PRO A 139 7.72 -0.50 13.18
CA PRO A 139 8.72 -1.07 14.09
C PRO A 139 10.04 -1.37 13.36
N VAL A 140 10.63 -0.37 12.72
CA VAL A 140 11.90 -0.47 11.97
C VAL A 140 12.78 0.74 12.23
N ASP A 141 14.08 0.52 12.37
CA ASP A 141 15.07 1.57 12.69
C ASP A 141 16.25 1.60 11.72
N ASN A 142 16.23 0.77 10.67
CA ASN A 142 17.26 0.73 9.63
C ASN A 142 16.66 0.43 8.25
N PHE A 143 17.42 0.70 7.19
CA PHE A 143 16.98 0.56 5.82
C PHE A 143 16.63 -0.88 5.44
N ASP A 144 17.45 -1.86 5.85
CA ASP A 144 17.25 -3.26 5.47
C ASP A 144 15.95 -3.82 6.05
N ASP A 145 15.67 -3.55 7.32
CA ASP A 145 14.42 -3.92 7.98
C ASP A 145 13.23 -3.14 7.42
N ALA A 146 13.41 -1.87 7.06
CA ALA A 146 12.37 -1.10 6.40
C ALA A 146 12.00 -1.67 5.03
N ILE A 147 12.98 -2.10 4.23
CA ILE A 147 12.69 -2.78 2.95
C ILE A 147 12.09 -4.16 3.20
N ALA A 148 12.49 -4.86 4.27
CA ALA A 148 11.88 -6.13 4.67
C ALA A 148 10.40 -6.01 5.01
N LEU A 149 10.05 -4.96 5.77
CA LEU A 149 8.69 -4.66 6.16
C LEU A 149 7.87 -4.22 4.94
N ALA A 150 8.41 -3.34 4.09
CA ALA A 150 7.82 -2.95 2.80
C ALA A 150 7.38 -4.15 1.98
N ARG A 151 8.33 -5.04 1.69
CA ARG A 151 8.07 -6.30 0.97
C ARG A 151 6.97 -7.13 1.65
N THR A 152 6.96 -7.21 2.98
CA THR A 152 6.05 -8.08 3.71
C THR A 152 4.60 -7.61 3.59
N PHE A 153 4.33 -6.33 3.82
CA PHE A 153 2.95 -5.84 3.72
C PHE A 153 2.46 -5.82 2.28
N THR A 154 3.31 -5.48 1.30
CA THR A 154 2.94 -5.50 -0.12
C THR A 154 2.64 -6.93 -0.59
N GLU A 155 3.46 -7.92 -0.22
CA GLU A 155 3.19 -9.33 -0.54
C GLU A 155 1.86 -9.84 0.09
N VAL A 156 1.52 -9.40 1.30
CA VAL A 156 0.24 -9.75 1.95
C VAL A 156 -0.95 -9.22 1.15
N VAL A 157 -0.85 -7.99 0.64
CA VAL A 157 -1.97 -7.35 -0.07
C VAL A 157 -2.06 -7.76 -1.53
N LEU A 158 -0.93 -7.97 -2.22
CA LEU A 158 -0.89 -8.69 -3.50
C LEU A 158 -1.62 -10.04 -3.42
N GLY A 159 -1.53 -10.72 -2.26
CA GLY A 159 -2.29 -11.90 -1.89
C GLY A 159 -3.81 -11.80 -2.11
N VAL A 160 -4.35 -10.60 -1.96
CA VAL A 160 -5.78 -10.30 -1.87
C VAL A 160 -6.33 -9.59 -3.11
N LEU A 161 -5.54 -8.73 -3.76
CA LEU A 161 -6.04 -7.90 -4.87
C LEU A 161 -6.69 -8.66 -6.05
N PRO A 162 -6.24 -9.87 -6.44
CA PRO A 162 -6.95 -10.65 -7.46
C PRO A 162 -8.38 -11.03 -7.06
N LEU A 163 -8.65 -11.24 -5.76
CA LEU A 163 -10.01 -11.46 -5.26
C LEU A 163 -10.85 -10.18 -5.41
N ALA A 164 -10.26 -9.01 -5.17
CA ALA A 164 -10.94 -7.74 -5.40
C ALA A 164 -11.36 -7.57 -6.87
N GLN A 165 -10.49 -7.93 -7.81
CA GLN A 165 -10.85 -7.93 -9.24
C GLN A 165 -12.02 -8.86 -9.55
N THR A 166 -12.06 -10.05 -8.95
CA THR A 166 -13.21 -10.96 -9.15
C THR A 166 -14.48 -10.39 -8.55
N THR A 167 -14.43 -9.82 -7.34
CA THR A 167 -15.60 -9.19 -6.69
C THR A 167 -16.14 -8.01 -7.50
N PHE A 168 -15.27 -7.14 -8.04
CA PHE A 168 -15.71 -6.00 -8.86
C PHE A 168 -16.16 -6.40 -10.28
N ALA A 169 -15.84 -7.62 -10.72
CA ALA A 169 -16.29 -8.14 -12.01
C ALA A 169 -17.63 -8.89 -11.91
N GLU A 170 -18.16 -9.13 -10.71
CA GLU A 170 -19.44 -9.79 -10.48
C GLU A 170 -20.63 -8.91 -10.92
N ASP A 171 -21.81 -9.52 -11.00
CA ASP A 171 -23.12 -8.86 -11.18
C ASP A 171 -23.24 -7.82 -12.30
N GLY A 172 -23.06 -8.27 -13.54
CA GLY A 172 -23.37 -7.45 -14.72
C GLY A 172 -22.30 -6.41 -15.08
N GLY A 173 -21.21 -6.32 -14.29
CA GLY A 173 -20.05 -5.51 -14.61
C GLY A 173 -20.24 -4.02 -14.36
N GLU A 174 -21.13 -3.63 -13.45
CA GLU A 174 -21.37 -2.23 -13.10
C GLU A 174 -20.10 -1.55 -12.53
N GLU A 175 -19.20 -2.36 -11.94
CA GLU A 175 -17.92 -1.97 -11.33
C GLU A 175 -16.69 -2.36 -12.15
N ILE A 176 -16.87 -2.70 -13.43
CA ILE A 176 -15.78 -3.16 -14.30
C ILE A 176 -14.62 -2.15 -14.41
N GLY A 177 -14.89 -0.85 -14.17
CA GLY A 177 -13.85 0.17 -14.09
C GLY A 177 -12.86 -0.06 -12.94
N LEU A 178 -13.32 -0.58 -11.80
CA LEU A 178 -12.47 -0.88 -10.65
C LEU A 178 -11.54 -2.06 -10.92
N VAL A 179 -11.93 -3.00 -11.78
CA VAL A 179 -11.07 -4.13 -12.20
C VAL A 179 -9.79 -3.64 -12.86
N GLN A 180 -9.87 -2.59 -13.68
CA GLN A 180 -8.72 -1.99 -14.36
C GLN A 180 -7.82 -1.23 -13.38
N VAL A 181 -8.42 -0.51 -12.43
CA VAL A 181 -7.69 0.21 -11.36
C VAL A 181 -6.92 -0.80 -10.50
N VAL A 182 -7.58 -1.82 -9.97
CA VAL A 182 -6.93 -2.87 -9.16
C VAL A 182 -5.88 -3.62 -9.98
N GLY A 183 -6.14 -3.90 -11.26
CA GLY A 183 -5.16 -4.54 -12.14
C GLY A 183 -3.89 -3.71 -12.32
N SER A 184 -4.01 -2.38 -12.36
CA SER A 184 -2.87 -1.45 -12.43
C SER A 184 -2.09 -1.44 -11.12
N ILE A 185 -2.79 -1.40 -9.98
CA ILE A 185 -2.21 -1.48 -8.63
C ILE A 185 -1.40 -2.78 -8.48
N ILE A 186 -1.97 -3.94 -8.86
CA ILE A 186 -1.26 -5.24 -8.84
C ILE A 186 0.05 -5.18 -9.63
N ALA A 187 0.03 -4.61 -10.84
CA ALA A 187 1.22 -4.51 -11.67
C ALA A 187 2.31 -3.66 -11.02
N GLN A 188 1.93 -2.52 -10.46
CA GLN A 188 2.85 -1.57 -9.83
C GLN A 188 3.42 -2.11 -8.51
N GLU A 189 2.58 -2.70 -7.66
CA GLU A 189 3.05 -3.41 -6.45
C GLU A 189 3.95 -4.60 -6.77
N GLY A 190 3.73 -5.25 -7.91
CA GLY A 190 4.62 -6.29 -8.44
C GLY A 190 6.02 -5.77 -8.76
N GLU A 191 6.12 -4.60 -9.42
CA GLU A 191 7.39 -3.92 -9.69
C GLU A 191 8.12 -3.55 -8.38
N GLN A 192 7.38 -2.99 -7.43
CA GLN A 192 7.88 -2.60 -6.11
C GLN A 192 8.40 -3.82 -5.33
N THR A 193 7.60 -4.88 -5.24
CA THR A 193 7.99 -6.13 -4.59
C THR A 193 9.24 -6.72 -5.24
N GLY A 194 9.34 -6.68 -6.57
CA GLY A 194 10.55 -7.10 -7.30
C GLY A 194 11.79 -6.31 -6.87
N TYR A 195 11.67 -4.98 -6.75
CA TYR A 195 12.74 -4.11 -6.29
C TYR A 195 13.14 -4.39 -4.83
N TYR A 196 12.17 -4.52 -3.91
CA TYR A 196 12.47 -4.83 -2.52
C TYR A 196 13.18 -6.18 -2.38
N ARG A 197 12.75 -7.18 -3.15
CA ARG A 197 13.39 -8.50 -3.17
C ARG A 197 14.82 -8.45 -3.71
N TYR A 198 15.06 -7.63 -4.75
CA TYR A 198 16.40 -7.39 -5.27
C TYR A 198 17.33 -6.80 -4.19
N LEU A 199 16.89 -5.75 -3.49
CA LEU A 199 17.65 -5.14 -2.39
C LEU A 199 17.99 -6.16 -1.29
N GLN A 200 17.06 -7.07 -1.00
CA GLN A 200 17.25 -8.13 0.01
C GLN A 200 17.96 -9.39 -0.50
N LYS A 201 18.48 -9.40 -1.74
CA LYS A 201 19.11 -10.57 -2.37
C LYS A 201 18.20 -11.82 -2.37
N LYS A 202 16.88 -11.62 -2.46
CA LYS A 202 15.90 -12.71 -2.57
C LYS A 202 15.65 -13.05 -4.04
N VAL A 203 15.20 -14.28 -4.30
CA VAL A 203 14.76 -14.69 -5.64
C VAL A 203 13.57 -13.83 -6.10
N ALA A 204 13.48 -13.47 -7.38
CA ALA A 204 12.44 -12.55 -7.86
C ALA A 204 11.01 -13.05 -7.56
N SER A 205 10.70 -14.30 -7.89
CA SER A 205 9.39 -14.90 -7.62
C SER A 205 9.32 -15.47 -6.20
N SER A 206 8.45 -14.92 -5.35
CA SER A 206 8.29 -15.38 -3.96
C SER A 206 7.45 -16.65 -3.83
N ALA A 207 6.50 -16.87 -4.75
CA ALA A 207 5.62 -18.03 -4.80
C ALA A 207 5.17 -18.32 -6.25
N PRO A 208 4.66 -19.53 -6.56
CA PRO A 208 4.07 -19.84 -7.87
C PRO A 208 2.84 -18.99 -8.20
N PHE A 209 2.05 -18.64 -7.19
CA PHE A 209 0.93 -17.71 -7.28
C PHE A 209 0.94 -16.81 -6.04
N LEU A 210 0.78 -15.50 -6.24
CA LEU A 210 0.62 -14.52 -5.15
C LEU A 210 -0.85 -14.36 -4.77
N THR A 211 -1.65 -15.41 -4.87
CA THR A 211 -3.11 -15.35 -4.71
C THR A 211 -3.58 -16.23 -3.56
N GLY A 212 -4.81 -16.00 -3.08
CA GLY A 212 -5.41 -16.79 -2.01
C GLY A 212 -5.17 -16.22 -0.61
N GLY A 213 -4.73 -14.97 -0.50
CA GLY A 213 -4.68 -14.25 0.76
C GLY A 213 -6.08 -14.00 1.33
N ALA A 214 -6.17 -13.93 2.65
CA ALA A 214 -7.41 -13.63 3.36
C ALA A 214 -7.58 -12.12 3.56
N PRO A 215 -8.61 -11.47 2.98
CA PRO A 215 -8.85 -10.03 3.14
C PRO A 215 -8.91 -9.56 4.60
N GLN A 216 -9.56 -10.33 5.47
CA GLN A 216 -9.66 -10.05 6.91
C GLN A 216 -8.30 -10.09 7.62
N PHE A 217 -7.38 -10.94 7.16
CA PHE A 217 -6.02 -11.00 7.69
C PHE A 217 -5.24 -9.76 7.24
N ALA A 218 -5.31 -9.41 5.96
CA ALA A 218 -4.66 -8.21 5.41
C ALA A 218 -5.15 -6.94 6.13
N PHE A 219 -6.47 -6.77 6.30
CA PHE A 219 -7.05 -5.62 7.01
C PHE A 219 -6.50 -5.49 8.43
N THR A 220 -6.48 -6.60 9.18
CA THR A 220 -5.98 -6.61 10.56
C THR A 220 -4.49 -6.33 10.62
N ALA A 221 -3.70 -6.86 9.66
CA ALA A 221 -2.26 -6.62 9.59
C ALA A 221 -1.92 -5.15 9.34
N MET A 222 -2.63 -4.48 8.41
CA MET A 222 -2.41 -3.05 8.12
C MET A 222 -2.84 -2.14 9.26
N ARG A 223 -3.88 -2.52 10.02
CA ARG A 223 -4.41 -1.70 11.12
C ARG A 223 -3.59 -1.77 12.41
N LEU A 224 -2.78 -2.82 12.59
CA LEU A 224 -2.02 -3.05 13.81
C LEU A 224 -0.56 -2.59 13.75
N GLY A 225 -0.07 -2.16 12.59
CA GLY A 225 1.28 -1.61 12.42
C GLY A 225 1.29 -0.09 12.48
#